data_AF-A0A1V5TG83-F1
#
_entry.id   AF-A0A1V5TG83-F1
#
_cell.length_a   1.000
_cell.length_b   1.000
_cell.length_c   1.000
_cell.angle_alpha   90.00
_cell.angle_beta   90.00
_cell.angle_gamma   90.00
#
_symmetry.space_group_name_H-M   'P 1'
#
loop_
_entity.id
_entity.type
_entity.pdbx_description
1 polymer ?
#
loop_
_entity_poly.entity_id
_entity_poly.type
_entity_poly.pdbx_seq_one_letter_code
_entity_poly.pdbx_strand_id
1 'polypeptide(L)' 'MVIIVPHFLVFTIAAIAQFFAMFSKNPATLNIEKAKDLTQQYWTCDTSKAVRDLGYKQKISAEEGIRRTIDWYKKMKWF' A
#
# COMPACT_ATOMS: atom_id res chain seq x y z
N MET A 1 -16.71 9.53 7.17
CA MET A 1 -15.94 10.79 7.25
C MET A 1 -14.55 10.52 6.70
N VAL A 2 -14.11 11.24 5.67
CA VAL A 2 -12.75 11.11 5.12
C VAL A 2 -11.91 12.23 5.71
N ILE A 3 -10.76 11.89 6.29
CA ILE A 3 -9.81 12.87 6.84
C ILE A 3 -8.68 13.03 5.83
N ILE A 4 -8.51 14.23 5.30
CA ILE A 4 -7.42 14.56 4.37
C ILE A 4 -6.27 15.14 5.17
N VAL A 5 -5.10 14.52 5.07
CA VAL A 5 -3.89 14.94 5.76
C VAL A 5 -2.92 15.57 4.74
N PRO A 6 -2.43 16.80 4.97
CA PRO A 6 -1.45 17.42 4.08
C PRO A 6 -0.16 16.58 3.97
N HIS A 7 0.39 16.43 2.76
CA HIS A 7 1.56 15.57 2.52
C HIS A 7 2.76 15.95 3.39
N PHE A 8 3.03 17.25 3.58
CA PHE A 8 4.15 17.69 4.41
C PHE A 8 4.03 17.15 5.85
N LEU A 9 2.81 17.05 6.40
CA LEU A 9 2.60 16.52 7.74
C LEU A 9 2.90 15.02 7.80
N VAL A 10 2.50 14.27 6.76
CA VAL A 10 2.84 12.84 6.62
C VAL A 10 4.37 12.65 6.58
N PHE A 11 5.08 13.45 5.80
CA PHE A 11 6.53 13.41 5.70
C PHE A 11 7.24 13.82 7.00
N THR A 12 6.73 14.84 7.71
CA THR A 12 7.28 15.25 9.01
C THR A 12 7.14 14.16 10.06
N ILE A 13 5.95 13.56 10.18
CA ILE A 13 5.72 12.45 11.12
C ILE A 13 6.62 11.26 10.77
N ALA A 14 6.73 10.94 9.49
CA ALA A 14 7.60 9.88 9.00
C ALA A 14 9.09 10.14 9.30
N ALA A 15 9.58 11.37 9.14
CA ALA A 15 10.94 11.75 9.46
C ALA A 15 11.23 11.59 10.96
N ILE A 16 10.33 12.08 11.81
CA ILE A 16 10.44 11.98 13.27
C ILE A 16 10.42 10.52 13.70
N ALA A 17 9.46 9.73 13.22
CA ALA A 17 9.35 8.31 13.55
C ALA A 17 10.57 7.51 13.09
N GLN A 18 11.07 7.77 11.87
CA GLN A 18 12.29 7.15 11.37
C GLN A 18 13.53 7.54 12.19
N PHE A 19 13.63 8.82 12.61
CA PHE A 19 14.71 9.28 13.48
C PHE A 19 14.75 8.51 14.80
N PHE A 20 13.62 8.40 15.52
CA PHE A 20 13.58 7.66 16.77
C PHE A 20 13.77 6.15 16.58
N ALA A 21 13.30 5.57 15.48
CA ALA A 21 13.50 4.17 15.18
C ALA A 21 14.97 3.80 14.94
N MET A 22 15.82 4.72 14.48
CA MET A 22 17.28 4.47 14.38
C MET A 22 17.92 4.20 15.74
N PHE A 23 17.32 4.67 16.83
CA PHE A 23 17.79 4.42 18.20
C PHE A 23 17.04 3.27 18.89
N SER A 24 16.16 2.57 18.17
CA SER A 24 15.33 1.47 18.67
C SER A 24 15.63 0.18 17.91
N LYS A 25 15.31 -0.97 18.51
CA LYS A 25 15.35 -2.27 17.81
C LYS A 25 14.11 -2.49 16.93
N ASN A 26 13.07 -1.68 17.11
CA ASN A 26 11.82 -1.79 16.37
C ASN A 26 11.81 -0.83 15.18
N PRO A 27 11.44 -1.29 13.97
CA PRO A 27 11.33 -0.42 12.81
C PRO A 27 10.19 0.58 12.97
N ALA A 28 10.33 1.77 12.36
CA ALA A 28 9.25 2.73 12.27
C ALA A 28 8.13 2.19 11.39
N THR A 29 6.90 2.10 11.92
CA THR A 29 5.70 1.74 11.15
C THR A 29 5.45 2.71 9.98
N LEU A 30 5.77 3.99 10.19
CA LEU A 30 5.71 5.04 9.19
C LEU A 30 7.11 5.67 9.07
N ASN A 31 7.81 5.35 7.98
CA ASN A 31 9.11 5.92 7.61
C ASN A 31 8.97 6.75 6.32
N ILE A 32 10.05 7.38 5.86
CA ILE A 32 10.01 8.24 4.66
C ILE A 32 9.61 7.46 3.41
N GLU A 33 10.04 6.20 3.27
CA GLU A 33 9.64 5.37 2.14
C GLU A 33 8.13 5.11 2.16
N LYS A 34 7.57 4.73 3.30
CA LYS A 34 6.13 4.54 3.47
C LYS A 34 5.36 5.84 3.25
N ALA A 35 5.90 6.99 3.66
CA ALA A 35 5.30 8.29 3.36
C ALA A 35 5.27 8.59 1.86
N LYS A 36 6.36 8.29 1.14
CA LYS A 36 6.36 8.37 -0.33
C LYS A 36 5.27 7.46 -0.90
N ASP A 37 5.13 6.25 -0.37
CA ASP A 37 4.14 5.32 -0.88
C ASP A 37 2.69 5.77 -0.68
N LEU A 38 2.40 6.29 0.52
CA LEU A 38 1.05 6.73 0.91
C LEU A 38 0.62 8.02 0.21
N THR A 39 1.57 8.85 -0.21
CA THR A 39 1.30 10.16 -0.85
C THR A 39 1.21 10.07 -2.37
N GLN A 40 1.42 8.89 -2.96
CA GLN A 40 1.17 8.68 -4.38
C GLN A 40 -0.33 8.69 -4.69
N GLN A 41 -0.69 9.34 -5.81
CA GLN A 41 -2.07 9.37 -6.27
C GLN A 41 -2.53 7.98 -6.74
N TYR A 42 -1.65 7.24 -7.43
CA TYR A 42 -1.93 5.91 -7.94
C TYR A 42 -0.70 5.01 -7.88
N TRP A 43 -0.97 3.72 -7.70
CA TRP A 43 -0.02 2.64 -7.90
C TRP A 43 -0.50 1.80 -9.08
N THR A 44 0.00 2.11 -10.27
CA THR A 44 -0.40 1.42 -11.50
C THR A 44 0.55 0.28 -11.82
N CYS A 45 0.00 -0.81 -12.34
CA CYS A 45 0.77 -1.97 -12.79
C CYS A 45 0.70 -2.06 -14.32
N ASP A 46 1.85 -2.02 -15.00
CA ASP A 46 1.95 -2.36 -16.42
C ASP A 46 2.19 -3.87 -16.58
N THR A 47 1.26 -4.54 -17.24
CA THR A 47 1.32 -6.00 -17.46
C THR A 47 1.88 -6.35 -18.84
N SER A 48 2.21 -5.36 -19.67
CA SER A 48 2.63 -5.55 -21.07
C SER A 48 3.82 -6.51 -21.21
N LYS A 49 4.80 -6.43 -20.29
CA LYS A 49 5.94 -7.35 -20.26
C LYS A 49 5.51 -8.80 -20.02
N ALA A 50 4.64 -9.04 -19.04
CA ALA A 50 4.16 -10.39 -18.73
C ALA A 50 3.28 -10.95 -19.85
N VAL A 51 2.46 -10.10 -20.48
CA VAL A 51 1.64 -10.49 -21.64
C VAL A 51 2.54 -10.99 -22.77
N ARG A 52 3.59 -10.21 -23.10
CA ARG A 52 4.51 -10.53 -24.20
C ARG A 52 5.39 -11.75 -23.92
N ASP A 53 6.00 -11.80 -22.73
CA ASP A 53 7.06 -12.77 -22.46
C ASP A 53 6.50 -14.10 -21.91
N LEU A 54 5.31 -14.07 -21.28
CA LEU A 54 4.72 -15.23 -20.60
C LEU A 54 3.33 -15.62 -21.13
N GLY A 55 2.80 -14.91 -22.14
CA GLY A 55 1.43 -15.11 -22.60
C GLY A 55 0.38 -14.81 -21.52
N TYR A 56 0.72 -13.95 -20.54
CA TYR A 56 -0.17 -13.63 -19.44
C TYR A 56 -1.48 -13.04 -19.95
N LYS A 57 -2.59 -13.53 -19.40
CA LYS A 57 -3.93 -12.97 -19.60
C LYS A 57 -4.66 -12.88 -18.27
N GLN A 58 -5.06 -11.68 -17.89
CA GLN A 58 -5.84 -11.45 -16.69
C GLN A 58 -7.19 -12.17 -16.81
N LYS A 59 -7.45 -13.13 -15.90
CA LYS A 59 -8.71 -13.90 -15.84
C LYS A 59 -9.72 -13.33 -14.84
N ILE A 60 -9.24 -12.57 -13.87
CA ILE A 60 -10.03 -12.02 -12.76
C ILE A 60 -9.88 -10.51 -12.81
N SER A 61 -10.99 -9.78 -12.89
CA SER A 61 -10.97 -8.32 -12.82
C SER A 61 -10.52 -7.85 -11.43
N ALA A 62 -10.00 -6.63 -11.33
CA ALA A 62 -9.61 -6.06 -10.04
C ALA A 62 -10.80 -6.04 -9.06
N GLU A 63 -11.99 -5.67 -9.55
CA GLU A 63 -13.24 -5.65 -8.78
C GLU A 63 -13.57 -7.02 -8.18
N GLU A 64 -13.57 -8.08 -9.00
CA GLU A 64 -13.87 -9.43 -8.55
C GLU A 64 -12.81 -9.95 -7.57
N GLY A 65 -11.53 -9.66 -7.85
CA GLY A 65 -10.42 -10.02 -6.96
C GLY A 65 -10.56 -9.37 -5.58
N ILE A 66 -10.86 -8.06 -5.53
CA ILE A 66 -11.06 -7.32 -4.27
C ILE A 66 -12.28 -7.88 -3.51
N ARG A 67 -13.41 -8.09 -4.20
CA ARG A 67 -14.63 -8.63 -3.59
C ARG A 67 -14.37 -9.98 -2.94
N ARG A 68 -13.73 -10.91 -3.65
CA ARG A 68 -13.38 -12.25 -3.14
C ARG A 68 -12.47 -12.17 -1.90
N THR A 69 -11.48 -11.28 -1.91
CA THR A 69 -10.59 -11.09 -0.76
C THR A 69 -11.35 -10.58 0.45
N ILE A 70 -12.23 -9.58 0.29
CA ILE A 70 -13.06 -9.05 1.39
C ILE A 70 -13.97 -10.14 1.96
N ASP A 71 -14.64 -10.91 1.11
CA ASP A 71 -15.53 -11.99 1.53
C ASP A 71 -14.78 -13.07 2.34
N TRP A 72 -13.55 -13.38 1.94
CA TRP A 72 -12.68 -14.29 2.68
C TRP A 72 -12.29 -13.74 4.06
N TYR A 73 -11.86 -12.48 4.14
CA TYR A 73 -11.52 -11.85 5.43
C TYR A 73 -12.70 -11.85 6.40
N LYS A 74 -13.93 -11.56 5.93
CA LYS A 74 -15.15 -11.63 6.75
C LYS A 74 -15.38 -13.03 7.30
N LYS A 75 -15.21 -14.07 6.46
CA LYS A 75 -15.35 -15.47 6.88
C LYS A 75 -14.32 -15.85 7.95
N MET A 76 -13.09 -15.34 7.82
CA MET A 76 -12.02 -15.60 8.78
C MET A 76 -12.13 -14.79 10.07
N LYS A 77 -13.07 -13.83 10.15
CA LYS A 77 -13.22 -12.89 11.27
C LYS A 77 -11.93 -12.13 11.57
N TRP A 78 -11.24 -11.73 10.51
CA TRP A 78 -10.05 -10.87 10.59
C TRP A 78 -10.39 -9.38 10.55
N PHE A 79 -11.66 -9.07 10.31
CA PHE A 79 -12.29 -7.80 10.58
C PHE A 79 -13.22 -7.94 11.80
#